data_AF-A0ABD0P5F8-F1
#
_entry.id   AF-A0ABD0P5F8-F1
#
_cell.length_a   1.000
_cell.length_b   1.000
_cell.length_c   1.000
_cell.angle_alpha   90.00
_cell.angle_beta   90.00
_cell.angle_gamma   90.00
#
_symmetry.space_group_name_H-M   'P 1'
#
loop_
_entity.id
_entity.type
_entity.pdbx_description
1 polymer ?
#
loop_
_entity_poly.entity_id
_entity_poly.type
_entity_poly.pdbx_seq_one_letter_code
_entity_poly.pdbx_strand_id
1 'polypeptide(L)'
;NVKSAMAAEKTKGFCHVVVSSNLRDGLSHLIQSAGLGGMKHNSVLMAWPMNWKQSNDPQSWKTFIETIRETTAAHQALLVAKNVDSFPHQERLGEGTIDVWWIVHDGGMLMLLPFLLQQHKVWRKCKMRIFTVAQLDDNSIQMKKDLQMFLYHLRLNAEVEVVEM
;
A
#
# COMPACT_ATOMS: atom_id res chain seq x y z
N ASN A 1 -4.98 24.98 3.25
CA ASN A 1 -6.32 24.35 3.34
C ASN A 1 -6.27 23.00 2.62
N VAL A 2 -6.71 21.90 3.25
CA VAL A 2 -6.64 20.52 2.71
C VAL A 2 -7.32 20.40 1.35
N LYS A 3 -8.49 21.03 1.16
CA LYS A 3 -9.22 21.00 -0.12
C LYS A 3 -8.41 21.60 -1.27
N SER A 4 -7.66 22.67 -1.01
CA SER A 4 -6.79 23.32 -2.00
C SER A 4 -5.63 22.42 -2.41
N ALA A 5 -5.03 21.68 -1.45
CA ALA A 5 -3.97 20.73 -1.75
C ALA A 5 -4.48 19.54 -2.59
N MET A 6 -5.66 19.00 -2.26
CA MET A 6 -6.29 17.95 -3.08
C MET A 6 -6.54 18.42 -4.52
N ALA A 7 -6.99 19.66 -4.71
CA ALA A 7 -7.20 20.23 -6.04
C ALA A 7 -5.89 20.39 -6.82
N ALA A 8 -4.82 20.86 -6.17
CA ALA A 8 -3.49 20.99 -6.78
C ALA A 8 -2.94 19.62 -7.24
N GLU A 9 -3.12 18.59 -6.41
CA GLU A 9 -2.71 17.21 -6.72
C GLU A 9 -3.70 16.43 -7.59
N LYS A 10 -4.76 17.08 -8.08
CA LYS A 10 -5.79 16.48 -8.95
C LYS A 10 -6.51 15.28 -8.31
N THR A 11 -6.58 15.24 -6.99
CA THR A 11 -7.27 14.21 -6.22
C THR A 11 -8.75 14.56 -6.09
N LYS A 12 -9.61 13.82 -6.81
CA LYS A 12 -11.07 13.94 -6.68
C LYS A 12 -11.53 13.16 -5.45
N GLY A 13 -12.25 13.82 -4.54
CA GLY A 13 -12.77 13.16 -3.35
C GLY A 13 -13.38 14.14 -2.37
N PHE A 14 -13.61 13.65 -1.16
CA PHE A 14 -14.17 14.41 -0.04
C PHE A 14 -13.10 14.69 1.00
N CYS A 15 -13.23 15.80 1.72
CA CYS A 15 -12.40 16.12 2.86
C CYS A 15 -13.28 16.10 4.11
N HIS A 16 -12.91 15.26 5.08
CA HIS A 16 -13.56 15.13 6.37
C HIS A 16 -12.54 15.41 7.46
N VAL A 17 -12.87 16.30 8.39
CA VAL A 17 -11.97 16.74 9.48
C VAL A 17 -12.72 16.55 10.79
N VAL A 18 -12.07 15.88 11.74
CA VAL A 18 -12.59 15.67 13.09
C VAL A 18 -11.71 16.42 14.09
N VAL A 19 -12.34 16.99 15.12
CA VAL A 19 -11.65 17.56 16.28
C VAL A 19 -11.83 16.59 17.44
N SER A 20 -10.72 16.17 18.05
CA SER A 20 -10.70 15.22 19.17
C SER A 20 -9.72 15.70 20.23
N SER A 21 -9.92 15.25 21.47
CA SER A 21 -9.01 15.54 22.60
C SER A 21 -7.67 14.84 22.46
N ASN A 22 -7.61 13.74 21.70
CA ASN A 22 -6.37 13.03 21.39
C ASN A 22 -6.40 12.42 19.98
N LEU A 23 -5.21 12.20 19.43
CA LEU A 23 -5.03 11.71 18.06
C LEU A 23 -5.52 10.28 17.87
N ARG A 24 -5.30 9.40 18.86
CA ARG A 24 -5.73 7.99 18.83
C ARG A 24 -7.24 7.88 18.61
N ASP A 25 -8.03 8.53 19.46
CA ASP A 25 -9.49 8.49 19.37
C ASP A 25 -9.98 9.15 18.08
N GLY A 26 -9.33 10.24 17.65
CA GLY A 26 -9.66 10.90 16.38
C GLY A 26 -9.48 9.97 15.17
N LEU A 27 -8.35 9.24 15.11
CA LEU A 27 -8.09 8.26 14.06
C LEU A 27 -9.06 7.07 14.13
N SER A 28 -9.31 6.54 15.34
CA SER A 28 -10.24 5.43 15.56
C SER A 28 -11.65 5.79 15.09
N HIS A 29 -12.15 6.98 15.43
CA HIS A 29 -13.44 7.47 14.94
C HIS A 29 -13.48 7.60 13.41
N LEU A 30 -12.42 8.13 12.78
CA LEU A 30 -12.36 8.26 11.32
C LEU A 30 -12.41 6.90 10.63
N ILE A 31 -11.65 5.91 11.11
CA ILE A 31 -11.60 4.55 10.53
C ILE A 31 -12.96 3.87 10.59
N GLN A 32 -13.69 4.03 11.68
CA GLN A 32 -14.95 3.34 11.91
C GLN A 32 -16.15 4.03 11.25
N SER A 33 -16.13 5.36 11.16
CA SER A 33 -17.33 6.15 10.82
C SER A 33 -17.23 6.97 9.53
N ALA A 34 -16.06 7.07 8.89
CA ALA A 34 -15.95 7.83 7.65
C ALA A 34 -16.72 7.17 6.49
N GLY A 35 -17.56 7.97 5.84
CA GLY A 35 -18.42 7.54 4.74
C GLY A 35 -19.90 7.78 5.03
N LEU A 36 -20.76 7.38 4.09
CA LEU A 36 -22.22 7.50 4.23
C LEU A 36 -22.92 6.28 3.61
N GLY A 37 -23.68 5.55 4.41
CA GLY A 37 -24.38 4.34 3.96
C GLY A 37 -23.42 3.30 3.39
N GLY A 38 -23.66 2.86 2.15
CA GLY A 38 -22.77 1.94 1.42
C GLY A 38 -21.50 2.57 0.88
N MET A 39 -21.41 3.91 0.82
CA MET A 39 -20.21 4.62 0.39
C MET A 39 -19.24 4.79 1.56
N LYS A 40 -18.54 3.70 1.90
CA LYS A 40 -17.50 3.66 2.93
C LYS A 40 -16.15 3.30 2.30
N HIS A 41 -15.07 3.71 2.95
CA HIS A 41 -13.74 3.31 2.52
C HIS A 41 -13.49 1.83 2.85
N ASN A 42 -12.70 1.17 2.02
CA ASN A 42 -12.27 -0.23 2.16
C ASN A 42 -10.77 -0.35 2.48
N SER A 43 -10.05 0.77 2.47
CA SER A 43 -8.62 0.81 2.73
C SER A 43 -8.24 2.08 3.48
N VAL A 44 -7.26 1.95 4.37
CA VAL A 44 -6.60 3.05 5.06
C VAL A 44 -5.20 3.19 4.49
N LEU A 45 -4.84 4.40 4.04
CA LEU A 45 -3.50 4.73 3.57
C LEU A 45 -2.85 5.70 4.55
N MET A 46 -1.67 5.36 5.05
CA MET A 46 -0.91 6.23 5.95
C MET A 46 0.59 6.21 5.68
N ALA A 47 1.29 7.24 6.15
CA ALA A 47 2.74 7.29 6.09
C ALA A 47 3.37 6.50 7.25
N TRP A 48 4.56 5.95 7.01
CA TRP A 48 5.40 5.35 8.03
C TRP A 48 5.78 6.40 9.12
N PRO A 49 5.76 6.05 10.41
CA PRO A 49 6.17 6.97 11.46
C PRO A 49 7.67 7.29 11.36
N MET A 50 8.00 8.54 11.04
CA MET A 50 9.40 8.99 10.94
C MET A 50 10.03 9.17 12.32
N ASN A 51 11.34 8.94 12.43
CA ASN A 51 12.15 9.16 13.64
C ASN A 51 11.63 8.48 14.93
N TRP A 52 10.78 7.46 14.80
CA TRP A 52 10.15 6.80 15.95
C TRP A 52 11.14 6.16 16.94
N LYS A 53 12.35 5.81 16.46
CA LYS A 53 13.44 5.27 17.30
C LYS A 53 14.21 6.35 18.06
N GLN A 54 14.24 7.57 17.55
CA GLN A 54 15.02 8.69 18.07
C GLN A 54 14.17 9.62 18.93
N SER A 55 12.85 9.60 18.72
CA SER A 55 11.89 10.35 19.50
C SER A 55 11.82 9.82 20.93
N ASN A 56 11.98 10.72 21.90
CA ASN A 56 11.69 10.42 23.31
C ASN A 56 10.18 10.31 23.58
N ASP A 57 9.33 10.72 22.63
CA ASP A 57 7.89 10.57 22.71
C ASP A 57 7.45 9.21 22.14
N PRO A 58 6.98 8.27 22.99
CA PRO A 58 6.50 6.97 22.55
C PRO A 58 5.14 7.06 21.83
N GLN A 59 4.44 8.20 21.90
CA GLN A 59 3.09 8.33 21.35
C GLN A 59 3.06 8.14 19.84
N SER A 60 4.10 8.55 19.12
CA SER A 60 4.19 8.44 17.66
C SER A 60 4.06 7.00 17.16
N TRP A 61 4.90 6.07 17.65
CA TRP A 61 4.82 4.67 17.23
C TRP A 61 3.62 3.95 17.85
N LYS A 62 3.20 4.31 19.07
CA LYS A 62 1.99 3.74 19.69
C LYS A 62 0.76 4.04 18.85
N THR A 63 0.59 5.29 18.41
CA THR A 63 -0.51 5.71 17.55
C THR A 63 -0.50 4.94 16.23
N PHE A 64 0.67 4.68 15.65
CA PHE A 64 0.82 3.85 14.46
C PHE A 64 0.35 2.39 14.69
N ILE A 65 0.78 1.75 15.78
CA ILE A 65 0.36 0.39 16.13
C ILE A 65 -1.15 0.32 16.42
N GLU A 66 -1.70 1.33 17.09
CA GLU A 66 -3.14 1.43 17.34
C GLU A 66 -3.91 1.57 16.02
N THR A 67 -3.43 2.40 15.09
CA THR A 67 -4.03 2.55 13.75
C THR A 67 -4.06 1.20 13.00
N ILE A 68 -2.99 0.40 13.09
CA ILE A 68 -2.95 -0.95 12.52
C ILE A 68 -4.04 -1.84 13.13
N ARG A 69 -4.14 -1.86 14.48
CA ARG A 69 -5.12 -2.67 15.20
C ARG A 69 -6.55 -2.29 14.84
N GLU A 70 -6.86 -0.99 14.82
CA GLU A 70 -8.19 -0.48 14.50
C GLU A 70 -8.58 -0.76 13.05
N THR A 71 -7.64 -0.56 12.10
CA THR A 71 -7.88 -0.86 10.68
C THR A 71 -8.17 -2.37 10.48
N THR A 72 -7.42 -3.22 11.18
CA THR A 72 -7.59 -4.67 11.10
C THR A 72 -8.92 -5.11 11.73
N ALA A 73 -9.27 -4.54 12.89
CA ALA A 73 -10.54 -4.79 13.58
C ALA A 73 -11.75 -4.32 12.76
N ALA A 74 -11.59 -3.25 11.98
CA ALA A 74 -12.59 -2.77 11.02
C ALA A 74 -12.67 -3.60 9.72
N HIS A 75 -11.85 -4.65 9.59
CA HIS A 75 -11.76 -5.49 8.38
C HIS A 75 -11.44 -4.68 7.11
N GLN A 76 -10.61 -3.66 7.24
CA GLN A 76 -10.15 -2.83 6.13
C GLN A 76 -8.72 -3.19 5.74
N ALA A 77 -8.38 -2.99 4.46
CA ALA A 77 -7.00 -3.08 4.02
C ALA A 77 -6.16 -1.92 4.58
N LEU A 78 -4.90 -2.17 4.91
CA LEU A 78 -3.96 -1.14 5.33
C LEU A 78 -2.81 -1.02 4.33
N LEU A 79 -2.54 0.20 3.90
CA LEU A 79 -1.38 0.56 3.08
C LEU A 79 -0.49 1.52 3.86
N VAL A 80 0.77 1.15 4.05
CA VAL A 80 1.76 2.00 4.72
C VAL A 80 2.84 2.41 3.73
N ALA A 81 2.89 3.70 3.40
CA ALA A 81 3.90 4.26 2.52
C ALA A 81 5.11 4.73 3.34
N LYS A 82 6.29 4.18 3.05
CA LYS A 82 7.54 4.56 3.71
C LYS A 82 8.37 5.48 2.81
N ASN A 83 9.04 6.47 3.42
CA ASN A 83 9.86 7.47 2.72
C ASN A 83 9.05 8.26 1.68
N VAL A 84 7.85 8.73 2.06
CA VAL A 84 6.92 9.45 1.17
C VAL A 84 7.53 10.70 0.53
N ASP A 85 8.48 11.34 1.20
CA ASP A 85 9.17 12.53 0.68
C ASP A 85 10.02 12.23 -0.57
N SER A 86 10.37 10.96 -0.81
CA SER A 86 11.11 10.51 -1.99
C SER A 86 10.22 10.01 -3.12
N PHE A 87 8.88 10.06 -2.97
CA PHE A 87 7.99 9.63 -4.03
C PHE A 87 8.03 10.59 -5.22
N PRO A 88 7.92 10.07 -6.45
CA PRO A 88 7.85 10.93 -7.63
C PRO A 88 6.58 11.78 -7.56
N HIS A 89 6.69 13.02 -8.02
CA HIS A 89 5.55 13.90 -8.20
C HIS A 89 4.80 13.53 -9.49
N GLN A 90 4.24 14.51 -10.20
CA GLN A 90 3.46 14.25 -11.43
C GLN A 90 4.32 14.02 -12.69
N GLU A 91 5.66 13.96 -12.53
CA GLU A 91 6.63 13.77 -13.59
C GLU A 91 6.69 12.30 -14.03
N ARG A 92 6.89 12.07 -15.32
CA ARG A 92 6.95 10.72 -15.87
C ARG A 92 8.30 10.12 -15.55
N LEU A 93 8.32 8.94 -14.94
CA LEU A 93 9.55 8.16 -14.86
C LEU A 93 9.92 7.70 -16.27
N GLY A 94 11.21 7.83 -16.61
CA GLY A 94 11.73 7.44 -17.92
C GLY A 94 11.68 5.92 -18.12
N GLU A 95 12.30 5.21 -17.19
CA GLU A 95 12.30 3.76 -17.05
C GLU A 95 12.48 3.39 -15.57
N GLY A 96 12.24 2.14 -15.21
CA GLY A 96 12.42 1.65 -13.85
C GLY A 96 11.68 0.34 -13.64
N THR A 97 11.65 -0.13 -12.39
CA THR A 97 10.94 -1.34 -12.01
C THR A 97 9.98 -1.08 -10.87
N ILE A 98 8.92 -1.89 -10.81
CA ILE A 98 8.06 -2.05 -9.64
C ILE A 98 8.26 -3.48 -9.17
N ASP A 99 8.94 -3.60 -8.05
CA ASP A 99 9.31 -4.90 -7.48
C ASP A 99 8.30 -5.29 -6.40
N VAL A 100 7.68 -6.45 -6.57
CA VAL A 100 6.66 -7.00 -5.67
C VAL A 100 7.26 -8.21 -4.96
N TRP A 101 7.42 -8.11 -3.64
CA TRP A 101 7.83 -9.23 -2.80
C TRP A 101 6.60 -9.99 -2.30
N TRP A 102 6.24 -11.05 -3.00
CA TRP A 102 5.09 -11.89 -2.68
C TRP A 102 5.51 -13.03 -1.74
N ILE A 103 5.56 -12.70 -0.45
CA ILE A 103 6.00 -13.63 0.61
C ILE A 103 4.80 -14.25 1.35
N VAL A 104 3.61 -13.66 1.21
CA VAL A 104 2.39 -14.05 1.93
C VAL A 104 1.16 -14.02 1.03
N HIS A 105 0.17 -14.85 1.35
CA HIS A 105 -1.13 -14.81 0.70
C HIS A 105 -1.97 -13.64 1.23
N ASP A 106 -2.31 -12.72 0.34
CA ASP A 106 -2.99 -11.45 0.65
C ASP A 106 -4.25 -11.24 -0.20
N GLY A 107 -4.76 -12.32 -0.80
CA GLY A 107 -5.92 -12.27 -1.70
C GLY A 107 -5.63 -11.61 -3.05
N GLY A 108 -4.37 -11.41 -3.43
CA GLY A 108 -3.97 -10.83 -4.72
C GLY A 108 -3.87 -9.29 -4.71
N MET A 109 -3.94 -8.66 -3.53
CA MET A 109 -3.83 -7.20 -3.40
C MET A 109 -2.46 -6.69 -3.88
N LEU A 110 -1.38 -7.39 -3.56
CA LEU A 110 0.01 -7.12 -3.96
C LEU A 110 0.20 -7.19 -5.48
N MET A 111 -0.69 -7.90 -6.18
CA MET A 111 -0.71 -7.95 -7.64
C MET A 111 -1.57 -6.83 -8.25
N LEU A 112 -2.67 -6.49 -7.59
CA LEU A 112 -3.59 -5.45 -8.04
C LEU A 112 -2.97 -4.05 -7.96
N LEU A 113 -2.29 -3.72 -6.87
CA LEU A 113 -1.69 -2.40 -6.64
C LEU A 113 -0.70 -1.97 -7.74
N PRO A 114 0.33 -2.76 -8.09
CA PRO A 114 1.29 -2.37 -9.13
C PRO A 114 0.62 -2.31 -10.52
N PHE A 115 -0.37 -3.16 -10.79
CA PHE A 115 -1.16 -3.10 -12.02
C PHE A 115 -1.91 -1.76 -12.16
N LEU A 116 -2.56 -1.30 -11.08
CA LEU A 116 -3.24 0.00 -11.03
C LEU A 116 -2.26 1.17 -11.15
N LEU A 117 -1.10 1.08 -10.47
CA LEU A 117 -0.05 2.10 -10.56
C LEU A 117 0.45 2.26 -12.00
N GLN A 118 0.69 1.16 -12.72
CA GLN A 118 1.14 1.19 -14.13
C GLN A 118 0.13 1.84 -15.08
N GLN A 119 -1.16 1.96 -14.72
CA GLN A 119 -2.11 2.73 -15.53
C GLN A 119 -1.84 4.24 -15.47
N HIS A 120 -1.17 4.71 -14.41
CA HIS A 120 -0.84 6.12 -14.24
C HIS A 120 0.41 6.52 -15.04
N LYS A 121 0.38 7.73 -15.63
CA LYS A 121 1.45 8.26 -16.51
C LYS A 121 2.85 8.23 -15.88
N VAL A 122 2.94 8.31 -14.55
CA VAL A 122 4.20 8.33 -13.79
C VAL A 122 4.90 6.97 -13.88
N TRP A 123 4.15 5.88 -13.71
CA TRP A 123 4.67 4.52 -13.57
C TRP A 123 4.47 3.67 -14.83
N ARG A 124 3.80 4.19 -15.86
CA ARG A 124 3.43 3.45 -17.08
C ARG A 124 4.59 2.78 -17.81
N LYS A 125 5.81 3.33 -17.68
CA LYS A 125 7.02 2.79 -18.31
C LYS A 125 7.82 1.84 -17.41
N CYS A 126 7.41 1.67 -16.16
CA CYS A 126 8.10 0.78 -15.23
C CYS A 126 7.76 -0.69 -15.54
N LYS A 127 8.75 -1.58 -15.48
CA LYS A 127 8.56 -3.02 -15.62
C LYS A 127 8.14 -3.63 -14.27
N MET A 128 7.18 -4.54 -14.27
CA MET A 128 6.80 -5.25 -13.04
C MET A 128 7.66 -6.49 -12.86
N ARG A 129 8.20 -6.69 -11.65
CA ARG A 129 8.95 -7.89 -11.26
C ARG A 129 8.37 -8.45 -9.98
N ILE A 130 8.19 -9.76 -9.91
CA ILE A 130 7.59 -10.44 -8.77
C ILE A 130 8.60 -11.43 -8.22
N PHE A 131 8.90 -11.27 -6.94
CA PHE A 131 9.81 -12.09 -6.18
C PHE A 131 9.00 -12.91 -5.18
N THR A 132 9.15 -14.23 -5.23
CA THR A 132 8.63 -15.14 -4.20
C THR A 132 9.80 -15.85 -3.53
N VAL A 133 9.62 -16.21 -2.26
CA VAL A 133 10.65 -16.91 -1.48
C VAL A 133 10.31 -18.40 -1.43
N ALA A 134 11.27 -19.26 -1.79
CA ALA A 134 11.17 -20.71 -1.65
C ALA A 134 12.01 -21.18 -0.46
N GLN A 135 11.46 -22.09 0.33
CA GLN A 135 12.18 -22.80 1.39
C GLN A 135 12.96 -23.98 0.82
N LEU A 136 13.90 -24.55 1.59
CA LEU A 136 14.76 -25.65 1.16
C LEU A 136 14.00 -26.89 0.66
N ASP A 137 12.80 -27.14 1.21
CA ASP A 137 11.97 -28.28 0.87
C ASP A 137 10.99 -27.98 -0.29
N ASP A 138 10.93 -26.73 -0.76
CA ASP A 138 10.04 -26.31 -1.84
C ASP A 138 10.62 -26.62 -3.22
N ASN A 139 9.75 -27.00 -4.15
CA ASN A 139 10.13 -27.12 -5.56
C ASN A 139 10.10 -25.74 -6.24
N SER A 140 11.22 -25.02 -6.19
CA SER A 140 11.37 -23.66 -6.74
C SER A 140 11.03 -23.57 -8.24
N ILE A 141 11.34 -24.62 -9.01
CA ILE A 141 11.03 -24.71 -10.44
C ILE A 141 9.52 -24.78 -10.67
N GLN A 142 8.82 -25.62 -9.92
CA GLN A 142 7.37 -25.77 -10.06
C GLN A 142 6.65 -24.50 -9.59
N MET A 143 7.07 -23.92 -8.46
CA MET A 143 6.54 -22.66 -7.95
C MET A 143 6.65 -21.53 -8.98
N LYS A 144 7.80 -21.42 -9.67
CA LYS A 144 7.99 -20.44 -10.75
C LYS A 144 6.99 -20.64 -11.89
N LYS A 145 6.81 -21.89 -12.35
CA LYS A 145 5.88 -22.22 -13.44
C LYS A 145 4.44 -21.89 -13.06
N ASP A 146 4.02 -22.26 -11.86
CA ASP A 146 2.65 -22.03 -11.39
C ASP A 146 2.35 -20.53 -11.28
N LEU A 147 3.31 -19.75 -10.78
CA LEU A 147 3.18 -18.29 -10.71
C LEU A 147 3.16 -17.65 -12.10
N GLN A 148 3.98 -18.11 -13.04
CA GLN A 148 3.93 -17.64 -14.43
C GLN A 148 2.59 -17.94 -15.10
N MET A 149 2.06 -19.16 -14.91
CA MET A 149 0.74 -19.55 -15.40
C MET A 149 -0.38 -18.70 -14.80
N PHE A 150 -0.31 -18.44 -13.49
CA PHE A 150 -1.27 -17.57 -12.81
C PHE A 150 -1.29 -16.15 -13.40
N LEU A 151 -0.11 -15.54 -13.61
CA LEU A 151 -0.01 -14.22 -14.21
C LEU A 151 -0.49 -14.17 -15.65
N TYR A 152 -0.21 -15.23 -16.42
CA TYR A 152 -0.70 -15.38 -17.78
C TYR A 152 -2.24 -15.35 -17.82
N HIS A 153 -2.90 -16.09 -16.94
CA HIS A 153 -4.37 -16.08 -16.84
C HIS A 153 -4.93 -14.71 -16.44
N LEU A 154 -4.21 -13.97 -15.59
CA LEU A 154 -4.57 -12.59 -15.20
C LEU A 154 -4.19 -11.53 -16.25
N ARG A 155 -3.48 -11.91 -17.32
CA ARG A 155 -2.93 -11.00 -18.34
C ARG A 155 -2.04 -9.90 -17.73
N LEU A 156 -1.33 -10.24 -16.67
CA LEU A 156 -0.36 -9.36 -16.02
C LEU A 156 1.02 -9.58 -16.65
N ASN A 157 1.59 -8.53 -17.22
CA ASN A 157 2.93 -8.56 -17.79
C ASN A 157 3.97 -8.28 -16.68
N ALA A 158 4.52 -9.34 -16.09
CA ALA A 158 5.52 -9.24 -15.05
C ALA A 158 6.57 -10.35 -15.17
N GLU A 159 7.81 -10.03 -14.81
CA GLU A 159 8.90 -11.00 -14.69
C GLU A 159 8.79 -11.72 -13.33
N VAL A 160 9.04 -13.03 -13.29
CA VAL A 160 8.94 -13.85 -12.08
C VAL A 160 10.30 -14.40 -11.68
N GLU A 161 10.70 -14.12 -10.45
CA GLU A 161 11.91 -14.62 -9.81
C GLU A 161 11.55 -15.36 -8.51
N VAL A 162 12.17 -16.54 -8.33
CA VAL A 162 12.06 -17.32 -7.08
C VAL A 162 13.41 -17.20 -6.39
N VAL A 163 13.39 -16.73 -5.15
CA VAL A 163 14.58 -16.53 -4.32
C VAL A 163 14.62 -17.65 -3.29
N GLU A 164 15.68 -18.45 -3.31
CA GLU A 164 15.91 -19.52 -2.33
C GLU A 164 16.55 -18.94 -1.07
N MET A 165 16.06 -19.35 0.11
CA MET A 165 16.60 -18.96 1.43
C MET A 165 17.45 -20.04 2.08
#